data_AF-A0A7C7RQ33-F1
#
_entry.id   AF-A0A7C7RQ33-F1
#
_cell.length_a   1.000
_cell.length_b   1.000
_cell.length_c   1.000
_cell.angle_alpha   90.00
_cell.angle_beta   90.00
_cell.angle_gamma   90.00
#
_symmetry.space_group_name_H-M   'P 1'
#
loop_
_entity.id
_entity.type
_entity.pdbx_description
1 polymer ?
#
loop_
_entity_poly.entity_id
_entity_poly.type
_entity_poly.pdbx_seq_one_letter_code
_entity_poly.pdbx_strand_id
1 'polypeptide(L)'
;MLKRIVHPSSVLVTFLLLLRLNLSRPQRKHLLRTADAIIVCEGRKTLANLYRQWVEAPDVSAVADFFRVSPWEAEGIRRALGPFVIADMLRRAEEEGCEPIIWVSLDDSATRKDKETHALEGVDWIFDHSASGKGQTAYCKGLVHVTLRFRLAPTATPSPGGSTCERRRCGG
;
A
#
# COMPACT_ATOMS: atom_id res chain seq x y z
N MET A 1 25.39 8.88 -7.30
CA MET A 1 24.12 8.16 -7.60
C MET A 1 23.41 8.95 -8.68
N LEU A 2 23.12 8.34 -9.83
CA LEU A 2 22.50 9.05 -10.95
C LEU A 2 21.08 9.49 -10.56
N LYS A 3 20.69 10.73 -10.91
CA LYS A 3 19.30 11.17 -10.81
C LYS A 3 18.47 10.34 -11.79
N ARG A 4 17.37 9.74 -11.32
CA ARG A 4 16.55 8.81 -12.12
C ARG A 4 15.22 9.41 -12.55
N ILE A 5 14.69 10.35 -11.79
CA ILE A 5 13.35 10.90 -12.01
C ILE A 5 13.49 12.31 -12.58
N VAL A 6 13.24 12.41 -13.89
CA VAL A 6 13.19 13.67 -14.64
C VAL A 6 11.77 14.23 -14.63
N HIS A 7 10.78 13.37 -14.87
CA HIS A 7 9.36 13.69 -14.82
C HIS A 7 8.60 12.65 -13.98
N PRO A 8 7.49 13.03 -13.36
CA PRO A 8 6.64 12.06 -12.66
C PRO A 8 6.04 11.03 -13.61
N SER A 9 5.78 9.82 -13.11
CA SER A 9 5.07 8.78 -13.86
C SER A 9 3.64 9.23 -14.20
N SER A 10 3.28 9.20 -15.50
CA SER A 10 1.92 9.56 -15.95
C SER A 10 0.85 8.64 -15.36
N VAL A 11 1.18 7.35 -15.17
CA VAL A 11 0.32 6.36 -14.53
C VAL A 11 0.08 6.73 -13.08
N LEU A 12 1.12 7.09 -12.33
CA LEU A 12 1.00 7.48 -10.93
C LEU A 12 0.23 8.80 -10.78
N VAL A 13 0.48 9.78 -11.66
CA VAL A 13 -0.27 11.04 -11.70
C VAL A 13 -1.75 10.76 -11.90
N THR A 14 -2.09 9.93 -12.89
CA THR A 14 -3.48 9.57 -13.20
C THR A 14 -4.14 8.88 -12.01
N PHE A 15 -3.47 7.91 -11.40
CA PHE A 15 -3.93 7.24 -10.20
C PHE A 15 -4.23 8.22 -9.05
N LEU A 16 -3.30 9.13 -8.72
CA LEU A 16 -3.49 10.10 -7.65
C LEU A 16 -4.61 11.10 -7.96
N LEU A 17 -4.84 11.46 -9.23
CA LEU A 17 -5.96 12.30 -9.63
C LEU A 17 -7.30 11.58 -9.45
N LEU A 18 -7.36 10.29 -9.77
CA LEU A 18 -8.57 9.48 -9.63
C LEU A 18 -8.96 9.26 -8.15
N LEU A 19 -8.00 9.29 -7.22
CA LEU A 19 -8.28 9.25 -5.79
C LEU A 19 -9.01 10.51 -5.27
N ARG A 20 -9.04 11.61 -6.03
CA ARG A 20 -9.74 12.86 -5.68
C ARG A 20 -9.42 13.39 -4.28
N LEU A 21 -8.16 13.25 -3.86
CA LEU A 21 -7.71 13.67 -2.53
C LEU A 21 -7.82 15.19 -2.37
N ASN A 22 -8.34 15.63 -1.21
CA ASN A 22 -8.38 17.04 -0.85
C ASN A 22 -7.01 17.53 -0.32
N LEU A 23 -6.05 17.64 -1.24
CA LEU A 23 -4.70 18.10 -0.94
C LEU A 23 -4.43 19.43 -1.64
N SER A 24 -3.71 20.33 -0.99
CA SER A 24 -3.18 21.54 -1.64
C SER A 24 -2.19 21.18 -2.76
N ARG A 25 -1.90 22.14 -3.63
CA ARG A 25 -0.90 21.96 -4.71
C ARG A 25 0.47 21.51 -4.17
N PRO A 26 1.07 22.11 -3.12
CA PRO A 26 2.35 21.64 -2.60
C PRO A 26 2.25 20.23 -1.99
N GLN A 27 1.16 19.91 -1.27
CA GLN A 27 0.94 18.57 -0.72
C GLN A 27 0.89 17.49 -1.80
N ARG A 28 0.14 17.73 -2.89
CA ARG A 28 0.10 16.80 -4.04
C ARG A 28 1.48 16.61 -4.66
N LYS A 29 2.26 17.68 -4.77
CA LYS A 29 3.62 17.62 -5.32
C LYS A 29 4.53 16.73 -4.45
N HIS A 30 4.48 16.88 -3.13
CA HIS A 30 5.26 16.05 -2.20
C HIS A 30 4.79 14.60 -2.16
N LEU A 31 3.48 14.36 -2.18
CA LEU A 31 2.92 13.01 -2.27
C LEU A 31 3.41 12.29 -3.53
N LEU A 32 3.22 12.93 -4.70
CA LEU A 32 3.64 12.38 -6.00
C LEU A 32 5.14 12.09 -6.01
N ARG A 33 5.95 13.06 -5.59
CA ARG A 33 7.41 12.91 -5.56
C ARG A 33 7.88 11.77 -4.68
N THR A 34 7.26 11.64 -3.51
CA THR A 34 7.62 10.60 -2.54
C THR A 34 7.19 9.22 -3.04
N ALA A 35 5.97 9.10 -3.59
CA ALA A 35 5.48 7.85 -4.14
C ALA A 35 6.33 7.36 -5.33
N ASP A 36 6.63 8.22 -6.31
CA ASP A 36 7.51 7.87 -7.44
C ASP A 36 8.91 7.47 -6.96
N ALA A 37 9.47 8.23 -6.00
CA ALA A 37 10.77 7.90 -5.45
C ALA A 37 10.77 6.56 -4.69
N ILE A 38 9.69 6.20 -3.99
CA ILE A 38 9.58 4.90 -3.31
C ILE A 38 9.60 3.75 -4.32
N ILE A 39 8.92 3.93 -5.46
CA ILE A 39 8.84 2.95 -6.55
C ILE A 39 10.22 2.76 -7.20
N VAL A 40 10.95 3.85 -7.46
CA VAL A 40 12.22 3.82 -8.21
C VAL A 40 13.45 3.58 -7.34
N CYS A 41 13.40 3.91 -6.04
CA CYS A 41 14.57 3.83 -5.16
C CYS A 41 14.91 2.39 -4.79
N GLU A 42 16.08 1.96 -5.27
CA GLU A 42 16.74 0.73 -4.83
C GLU A 42 17.40 0.93 -3.46
N GLY A 43 17.38 -0.12 -2.62
CA GLY A 43 18.01 -0.11 -1.31
C GLY A 43 17.23 0.65 -0.22
N ARG A 44 17.96 1.29 0.70
CA ARG A 44 17.38 1.93 1.91
C ARG A 44 16.60 3.19 1.55
N LYS A 45 15.33 3.23 1.94
CA LYS A 45 14.38 4.31 1.63
C LYS A 45 14.34 5.39 2.72
N THR A 46 15.43 6.13 2.89
CA THR A 46 15.43 7.35 3.72
C THR A 46 14.88 8.53 2.92
N LEU A 47 14.31 9.56 3.56
CA LEU A 47 13.80 10.75 2.85
C LEU A 47 14.88 11.38 1.95
N ALA A 48 16.11 11.49 2.45
CA ALA A 48 17.25 11.96 1.67
C ALA A 48 17.54 11.06 0.45
N ASN A 49 17.47 9.73 0.58
CA ASN A 49 17.67 8.81 -0.55
C ASN A 49 16.57 8.91 -1.60
N LEU A 50 15.32 9.03 -1.16
CA LEU A 50 14.16 9.18 -2.03
C LEU A 50 14.27 10.48 -2.85
N TYR A 51 14.56 11.60 -2.19
CA TYR A 51 14.62 12.89 -2.87
C TYR A 51 15.91 13.09 -3.67
N ARG A 52 16.96 12.33 -3.36
CA ARG A 52 18.13 12.22 -4.24
C ARG A 52 17.80 11.62 -5.60
N GLN A 53 16.68 10.89 -5.78
CA GLN A 53 16.28 10.35 -7.09
C GLN A 53 15.83 11.45 -8.07
N TRP A 54 15.32 12.57 -7.57
CA TRP A 54 14.77 13.66 -8.38
C TRP A 54 15.86 14.59 -8.92
N VAL A 55 15.74 14.98 -10.19
CA VAL A 55 16.62 15.99 -10.81
C VAL A 55 16.47 17.35 -10.14
N GLU A 56 15.23 17.84 -9.95
CA GLU A 56 14.94 19.11 -9.25
C GLU A 56 15.40 19.10 -7.78
N ALA A 57 15.52 17.92 -7.16
CA ALA A 57 16.07 17.69 -5.81
C ALA A 57 15.65 18.74 -4.74
N PRO A 58 14.35 18.86 -4.41
CA PRO A 58 13.90 19.85 -3.44
C PRO A 58 14.45 19.53 -2.04
N ASP A 59 14.49 20.56 -1.19
CA ASP A 59 15.07 20.45 0.16
C ASP A 59 14.41 19.35 1.00
N VAL A 60 15.23 18.56 1.69
CA VAL A 60 14.80 17.40 2.48
C VAL A 60 13.99 17.84 3.70
N SER A 61 14.24 19.03 4.24
CA SER A 61 13.50 19.55 5.40
C SER A 61 12.04 19.83 5.02
N ALA A 62 11.79 20.40 3.84
CA ALA A 62 10.44 20.60 3.33
C ALA A 62 9.65 19.28 3.18
N VAL A 63 10.34 18.18 2.85
CA VAL A 63 9.75 16.85 2.79
C VAL A 63 9.44 16.31 4.18
N ALA A 64 10.35 16.49 5.13
CA ALA A 64 10.10 16.10 6.51
C ALA A 64 8.89 16.85 7.07
N ASP A 65 8.75 18.14 6.75
CA ASP A 65 7.61 18.96 7.15
C ASP A 65 6.30 18.50 6.48
N PHE A 66 6.36 18.01 5.23
CA PHE A 66 5.22 17.36 4.61
C PHE A 66 4.71 16.17 5.43
N PHE A 67 5.58 15.36 6.04
CA PHE A 67 5.14 14.23 6.88
C PHE A 67 4.84 14.60 8.34
N ARG A 68 5.38 15.72 8.82
CA ARG A 68 5.37 16.07 10.25
C ARG A 68 4.34 17.13 10.63
N VAL A 69 4.14 18.14 9.79
CA VAL A 69 3.34 19.34 10.14
C VAL A 69 2.34 19.76 9.07
N SER A 70 2.46 19.25 7.84
CA SER A 70 1.54 19.61 6.76
C SER A 70 0.12 19.09 7.05
N PRO A 71 -0.93 19.90 6.83
CA PRO A 71 -2.30 19.55 7.22
C PRO A 71 -2.94 18.57 6.24
N TRP A 72 -2.65 17.28 6.39
CA TRP A 72 -3.34 16.18 5.74
C TRP A 72 -3.38 14.97 6.68
N GLU A 73 -4.41 14.15 6.53
CA GLU A 73 -4.64 13.00 7.40
C GLU A 73 -4.46 11.70 6.62
N ALA A 74 -3.73 10.74 7.21
CA ALA A 74 -3.52 9.42 6.60
C ALA A 74 -4.86 8.69 6.37
N GLU A 75 -5.84 8.91 7.24
CA GLU A 75 -7.19 8.34 7.10
C GLU A 75 -7.95 8.89 5.89
N GLY A 76 -7.70 10.15 5.50
CA GLY A 76 -8.26 10.72 4.29
C GLY A 76 -7.80 9.97 3.04
N ILE A 77 -6.53 9.57 3.01
CA ILE A 77 -5.96 8.77 1.91
C ILE A 77 -6.53 7.36 1.93
N ARG A 78 -6.59 6.70 3.09
CA ARG A 78 -7.12 5.33 3.22
C ARG A 78 -8.59 5.23 2.79
N ARG A 79 -9.42 6.20 3.20
CA ARG A 79 -10.84 6.27 2.81
C ARG A 79 -11.05 6.42 1.30
N ALA A 80 -10.15 7.11 0.61
CA ALA A 80 -10.21 7.22 -0.85
C ALA A 80 -9.68 5.94 -1.54
N LEU A 81 -8.61 5.36 -1.01
CA LEU A 81 -7.91 4.24 -1.64
C LEU A 81 -8.73 2.94 -1.64
N GLY A 82 -9.40 2.61 -0.53
CA GLY A 82 -10.16 1.36 -0.41
C GLY A 82 -11.24 1.19 -1.48
N PRO A 83 -12.22 2.11 -1.58
CA PRO A 83 -13.25 2.06 -2.62
C PRO A 83 -12.68 2.09 -4.04
N PHE A 84 -11.62 2.88 -4.26
CA PHE A 84 -10.94 2.93 -5.57
C PHE A 84 -10.39 1.56 -5.98
N VAL A 85 -9.66 0.88 -5.09
CA VAL A 85 -9.07 -0.45 -5.39
C VAL A 85 -10.16 -1.48 -5.64
N ILE A 86 -11.22 -1.50 -4.84
CA ILE A 86 -12.34 -2.44 -5.04
C ILE A 86 -13.03 -2.18 -6.38
N ALA A 87 -13.33 -0.92 -6.71
CA ALA A 87 -13.94 -0.56 -7.99
C ALA A 87 -13.05 -0.93 -9.18
N ASP A 88 -11.74 -0.71 -9.09
CA ASP A 88 -10.79 -1.10 -10.13
C ASP A 88 -10.73 -2.63 -10.31
N MET A 89 -10.77 -3.39 -9.22
CA MET A 89 -10.81 -4.86 -9.26
C MET A 89 -12.09 -5.38 -9.90
N LEU A 90 -13.26 -4.84 -9.54
CA LEU A 90 -14.54 -5.23 -10.14
C LEU A 90 -14.59 -4.91 -11.63
N ARG A 91 -14.11 -3.74 -12.03
CA ARG A 91 -14.01 -3.35 -13.45
C ARG A 91 -13.13 -4.33 -14.23
N ARG A 92 -11.97 -4.72 -13.68
CA ARG A 92 -11.09 -5.71 -14.33
C ARG A 92 -11.74 -7.09 -14.42
N ALA A 93 -12.45 -7.51 -13.38
CA ALA A 93 -13.18 -8.78 -13.41
C ALA A 93 -14.23 -8.79 -14.52
N GLU A 94 -14.96 -7.68 -14.70
CA GLU A 94 -15.92 -7.52 -15.80
C GLU A 94 -15.23 -7.56 -17.18
N GLU A 95 -14.13 -6.81 -17.35
CA GLU A 95 -13.34 -6.80 -18.60
C GLU A 95 -12.75 -8.16 -18.97
N GLU A 96 -12.39 -8.97 -17.97
CA GLU A 96 -11.83 -10.31 -18.13
C GLU A 96 -12.91 -11.42 -18.20
N GLY A 97 -14.19 -11.08 -18.02
CA GLY A 97 -15.30 -12.05 -18.01
C GLY A 97 -15.30 -12.97 -16.78
N CYS A 98 -14.67 -12.54 -15.70
CA CYS A 98 -14.52 -13.26 -14.45
C CYS A 98 -15.72 -13.04 -13.53
N GLU A 99 -16.06 -14.03 -12.70
CA GLU A 99 -17.01 -13.81 -11.62
C GLU A 99 -16.41 -12.79 -10.61
N PRO A 100 -17.18 -11.78 -10.15
CA PRO A 100 -16.66 -10.70 -9.30
C PRO A 100 -16.49 -11.13 -7.83
N ILE A 101 -15.86 -12.29 -7.60
CA ILE A 101 -15.53 -12.79 -6.27
C ILE A 101 -14.22 -12.16 -5.81
N ILE A 102 -14.28 -11.44 -4.69
CA ILE A 102 -13.10 -10.84 -4.05
C ILE A 102 -12.76 -11.65 -2.79
N TRP A 103 -11.56 -12.21 -2.77
CA TRP A 103 -10.97 -12.79 -1.57
C TRP A 103 -10.30 -11.71 -0.73
N VAL A 104 -10.54 -11.78 0.58
CA VAL A 104 -10.00 -10.84 1.55
C VAL A 104 -9.19 -11.62 2.58
N SER A 105 -7.92 -11.26 2.77
CA SER A 105 -7.09 -11.79 3.85
C SER A 105 -6.73 -10.69 4.83
N LEU A 106 -6.95 -10.97 6.12
CA LEU A 106 -6.54 -10.14 7.25
C LEU A 106 -5.38 -10.84 7.94
N ASP A 107 -4.33 -10.10 8.21
CA ASP A 107 -3.14 -10.59 8.91
C ASP A 107 -2.59 -9.47 9.80
N ASP A 108 -2.20 -9.79 11.02
CA ASP A 108 -1.49 -8.87 11.90
C ASP A 108 0.02 -9.06 11.74
N SER A 109 0.75 -7.95 11.84
CA SER A 109 2.20 -7.95 11.68
C SER A 109 2.84 -6.96 12.65
N ALA A 110 4.00 -7.35 13.17
CA ALA A 110 4.83 -6.50 14.02
C ALA A 110 6.06 -6.01 13.25
N THR A 111 6.27 -4.69 13.20
CA THR A 111 7.49 -4.10 12.65
C THR A 111 8.35 -3.57 13.77
N ARG A 112 9.51 -4.20 13.99
CA ARG A 112 10.52 -3.74 14.94
C ARG A 112 11.00 -2.33 14.56
N LYS A 113 11.13 -1.48 15.57
CA LYS A 113 11.65 -0.12 15.48
C LYS A 113 12.87 0.03 16.37
N ASP A 114 13.61 1.11 16.13
CA ASP A 114 14.70 1.51 17.01
C ASP A 114 14.15 1.90 18.39
N LYS A 115 14.90 1.61 19.46
CA LYS A 115 14.48 1.86 20.84
C LYS A 115 14.16 3.33 21.08
N GLU A 116 14.82 4.26 20.40
CA GLU A 116 14.61 5.70 20.55
C GLU A 116 13.33 6.22 19.85
N THR A 117 12.59 5.36 19.16
CA THR A 117 11.40 5.72 18.38
C THR A 117 10.15 5.91 19.28
N HIS A 118 10.21 6.77 20.30
CA HIS A 118 9.10 7.01 21.25
C HIS A 118 8.02 7.96 20.71
N ALA A 119 8.38 8.84 19.78
CA ALA A 119 7.50 9.90 19.29
C ALA A 119 6.61 9.47 18.11
N LEU A 120 6.71 8.21 17.64
CA LEU A 120 5.84 7.71 16.57
C LEU A 120 4.58 7.10 17.17
N GLU A 121 3.43 7.53 16.66
CA GLU A 121 2.13 6.97 17.02
C GLU A 121 2.08 5.46 16.74
N GLY A 122 1.50 4.71 17.68
CA GLY A 122 1.34 3.26 17.60
C GLY A 122 2.62 2.45 17.88
N VAL A 123 3.77 3.10 18.07
CA VAL A 123 5.01 2.41 18.47
C VAL A 123 5.07 2.25 19.97
N ASP A 124 5.12 1.00 20.44
CA ASP A 124 5.25 0.68 21.86
C ASP A 124 6.14 -0.56 22.08
N TRP A 125 6.37 -0.93 23.33
CA TRP A 125 6.98 -2.19 23.71
C TRP A 125 6.01 -3.33 23.47
N ILE A 126 6.42 -4.27 22.62
CA ILE A 126 5.64 -5.44 22.24
C ILE A 126 6.45 -6.70 22.50
N PHE A 127 5.74 -7.79 22.77
CA PHE A 127 6.37 -9.10 22.85
C PHE A 127 6.79 -9.55 21.44
N ASP A 128 8.05 -9.94 21.29
CA ASP A 128 8.59 -10.46 20.04
C ASP A 128 8.55 -11.98 20.06
N HIS A 129 7.50 -12.55 19.46
CA HIS A 129 7.32 -14.01 19.32
C HIS A 129 8.42 -14.68 18.49
N SER A 130 9.21 -13.92 17.72
CA SER A 130 10.34 -14.43 16.94
C SER A 130 11.67 -14.34 17.70
N ALA A 131 11.71 -13.67 18.86
CA ALA A 131 12.91 -13.58 19.67
C ALA A 131 13.24 -14.96 20.26
N SER A 132 14.23 -15.61 19.67
CA SER A 132 14.74 -16.91 20.10
C SER A 132 16.25 -16.81 20.40
N GLY A 133 16.66 -17.32 21.57
CA GLY A 133 18.07 -17.38 21.98
C GLY A 133 18.36 -16.84 23.39
N LYS A 134 19.41 -17.38 24.03
CA LYS A 134 19.89 -16.89 25.34
C LYS A 134 20.34 -15.43 25.24
N GLY A 135 19.78 -14.56 26.08
CA GLY A 135 20.17 -13.15 26.19
C GLY A 135 19.39 -12.17 25.30
N GLN A 136 18.43 -12.65 24.49
CA GLN A 136 17.50 -11.79 23.76
C GLN A 136 16.36 -11.35 24.68
N THR A 137 16.06 -10.05 24.72
CA THR A 137 14.87 -9.55 25.43
C THR A 137 13.63 -9.97 24.65
N ALA A 138 12.71 -10.67 25.31
CA ALA A 138 11.44 -11.11 24.71
C ALA A 138 10.51 -9.93 24.33
N TYR A 139 10.90 -8.71 24.70
CA TYR A 139 10.23 -7.49 24.30
C TYR A 139 11.14 -6.68 23.38
N CYS A 140 10.54 -6.13 22.32
CA CYS A 140 11.17 -5.14 21.48
C CYS A 140 10.23 -3.96 21.29
N LYS A 141 10.78 -2.83 20.84
CA LYS A 141 9.97 -1.69 20.48
C LYS A 141 9.51 -1.84 19.03
N GLY A 142 8.23 -1.65 18.77
CA GLY A 142 7.68 -1.92 17.45
C GLY A 142 6.30 -1.33 17.24
N LEU A 143 5.86 -1.39 15.99
CA LEU A 143 4.51 -1.04 15.56
C LEU A 143 3.78 -2.32 15.18
N VAL A 144 2.65 -2.59 15.83
CA VAL A 144 1.71 -3.64 15.39
C VAL A 144 0.72 -3.01 14.43
N HIS A 145 0.50 -3.67 13.30
CA HIS A 145 -0.41 -3.20 12.26
C HIS A 145 -1.17 -4.37 11.66
N VAL A 146 -2.40 -4.12 11.25
CA VAL A 146 -3.24 -5.09 10.54
C VAL A 146 -3.17 -4.77 9.05
N THR A 147 -2.83 -5.78 8.26
CA THR A 147 -2.83 -5.70 6.80
C THR A 147 -4.11 -6.33 6.27
N LEU A 148 -4.83 -5.55 5.45
CA LEU A 148 -5.96 -6.02 4.67
C LEU A 148 -5.52 -6.17 3.21
N ARG A 149 -5.61 -7.38 2.66
CA ARG A 149 -5.26 -7.65 1.27
C ARG A 149 -6.48 -8.18 0.51
N PHE A 150 -6.76 -7.56 -0.62
CA PHE A 150 -7.80 -7.96 -1.56
C PHE A 150 -7.17 -8.71 -2.74
N ARG A 151 -7.82 -9.77 -3.22
CA ARG A 151 -7.48 -10.49 -4.46
C ARG A 151 -8.74 -10.84 -5.22
N LEU A 152 -8.71 -10.76 -6.54
CA LEU A 152 -9.75 -11.40 -7.36
C LEU A 152 -9.58 -12.91 -7.23
N ALA A 153 -10.69 -13.63 -7.08
CA ALA A 153 -10.66 -15.08 -7.13
C ALA A 153 -10.10 -15.52 -8.49
N PRO A 154 -9.26 -16.57 -8.54
CA PRO A 154 -8.86 -17.15 -9.81
C PRO A 154 -10.12 -17.52 -10.60
N THR A 155 -10.17 -17.19 -11.88
CA THR A 155 -11.17 -17.76 -12.77
C THR A 155 -11.09 -19.28 -12.68
N ALA A 156 -12.19 -19.94 -12.34
CA ALA A 156 -12.31 -21.35 -12.69
C ALA A 156 -12.16 -21.43 -14.20
N THR A 157 -11.03 -21.95 -14.69
CA THR A 157 -10.91 -22.30 -16.10
C THR A 157 -12.11 -23.19 -16.40
N PRO A 158 -12.97 -22.87 -17.38
CA PRO A 158 -13.99 -23.82 -17.78
C PRO A 158 -13.24 -25.09 -18.18
N SER A 159 -13.52 -26.20 -17.47
CA SER A 159 -13.00 -27.50 -17.86
C SER A 159 -13.36 -27.72 -19.32
N PRO A 160 -12.42 -28.12 -20.20
CA PRO A 160 -12.74 -28.52 -21.56
C PRO A 160 -13.49 -29.85 -21.49
N GLY A 161 -14.79 -29.79 -21.18
CA GLY A 161 -15.59 -30.97 -20.87
C GLY A 161 -16.81 -30.65 -20.02
N GLY A 162 -17.58 -29.63 -20.38
CA GLY A 162 -18.92 -29.43 -19.82
C GLY A 162 -19.87 -30.48 -20.37
N SER A 163 -20.02 -31.61 -19.66
CA SER A 163 -21.21 -32.44 -19.81
C SER A 163 -22.40 -31.65 -19.25
N THR A 164 -23.43 -31.57 -20.08
CA THR A 164 -24.71 -30.90 -19.82
C THR A 164 -25.28 -31.30 -18.45
N CYS A 165 -25.63 -30.29 -17.67
CA CYS A 165 -26.46 -30.42 -16.47
C CYS A 165 -27.81 -31.05 -16.86
N GLU A 166 -27.92 -32.36 -16.68
CA GLU A 166 -29.15 -33.10 -16.86
C GLU A 166 -30.06 -32.80 -15.67
N ARG A 167 -31.07 -31.96 -15.92
CA ARG A 167 -32.20 -31.70 -15.03
C ARG A 167 -32.83 -33.03 -14.66
N ARG A 168 -32.54 -33.56 -13.47
CA ARG A 168 -33.38 -34.58 -12.84
C ARG A 168 -34.74 -33.96 -12.58
N ARG A 169 -35.71 -34.34 -13.39
CA ARG A 169 -37.13 -34.25 -13.07
C ARG A 169 -37.37 -35.12 -11.83
N CYS A 170 -37.64 -34.50 -10.69
CA CYS A 170 -38.39 -35.15 -9.64
C CYS A 170 -39.86 -35.08 -10.05
N GLY A 171 -40.47 -36.23 -10.30
CA GLY A 171 -41.90 -36.36 -10.54
C GLY A 171 -42.39 -37.72 -10.07
N GLY A 172 -43.44 -37.69 -9.26
CA GLY A 172 -44.46 -38.73 -9.09
C GLY A 172 -44.07 -39.96 -8.31
#